data_AF-A0A847F419-F1
#
_entry.id   AF-A0A847F419-F1
#
_cell.length_a   1.000
_cell.length_b   1.000
_cell.length_c   1.000
_cell.angle_alpha   90.00
_cell.angle_beta   90.00
_cell.angle_gamma   90.00
#
_symmetry.space_group_name_H-M   'P 1'
#
loop_
_entity.id
_entity.type
_entity.pdbx_description
1 polymer ?
#
loop_
_entity_poly.entity_id
_entity_poly.type
_entity_poly.pdbx_seq_one_letter_code
_entity_poly.pdbx_strand_id
1 'polypeptide(L)'
;MSFELSKDAFIALASIAWADERMSQRESEGLLRAAREGGLAGDALEAVQRATVEAVSLDDLDLGSMTPWERGLTYALACWLSRVDGHTNAEEAESLQRLGDLLDLNEQKRAAAYSAAFDIACLPGGNRPDTYDFKALIQHLGEKLPSLLRDN
;
A
#
# COMPACT_ATOMS: atom_id res chain seq x y z
N MET A 1 -9.50 15.16 5.47
CA MET A 1 -9.59 14.32 4.26
C MET A 1 -9.30 12.91 4.70
N SER A 2 -10.34 12.11 4.85
CA SER A 2 -10.21 10.66 5.04
C SER A 2 -9.77 10.08 3.71
N PHE A 3 -8.85 9.12 3.74
CA PHE A 3 -8.47 8.41 2.53
C PHE A 3 -9.26 7.12 2.47
N GLU A 4 -10.26 7.11 1.61
CA GLU A 4 -11.13 5.94 1.41
C GLU A 4 -10.36 4.90 0.60
N LEU A 5 -9.69 4.01 1.30
CA LEU A 5 -9.14 2.79 0.75
C LEU A 5 -10.07 1.64 1.12
N SER A 6 -10.42 0.84 0.11
CA SER A 6 -11.12 -0.43 0.33
C SER A 6 -10.29 -1.38 1.19
N LYS A 7 -10.98 -2.30 1.90
CA LYS A 7 -10.31 -3.34 2.68
C LYS A 7 -9.34 -4.16 1.81
N ASP A 8 -9.68 -4.36 0.53
CA ASP A 8 -8.91 -5.18 -0.40
C ASP A 8 -7.54 -4.55 -0.68
N ALA A 9 -7.44 -3.20 -0.65
CA ALA A 9 -6.16 -2.51 -0.75
C ALA A 9 -5.26 -2.83 0.45
N PHE A 10 -5.80 -2.83 1.66
CA PHE A 10 -5.03 -3.17 2.86
C PHE A 10 -4.66 -4.66 2.92
N ILE A 11 -5.55 -5.55 2.45
CA ILE A 11 -5.23 -6.97 2.36
C ILE A 11 -4.13 -7.21 1.31
N ALA A 12 -4.14 -6.47 0.20
CA ALA A 12 -3.06 -6.51 -0.79
C ALA A 12 -1.72 -6.06 -0.18
N LEU A 13 -1.72 -5.00 0.63
CA LEU A 13 -0.53 -4.55 1.35
C LEU A 13 -0.02 -5.60 2.34
N ALA A 14 -0.91 -6.26 3.08
CA ALA A 14 -0.54 -7.37 3.95
C ALA A 14 0.07 -8.54 3.15
N SER A 15 -0.50 -8.85 1.99
CA SER A 15 0.01 -9.92 1.10
C SER A 15 1.43 -9.63 0.61
N ILE A 16 1.76 -8.36 0.33
CA ILE A 16 3.13 -7.94 0.00
C ILE A 16 4.06 -8.05 1.19
N ALA A 17 3.62 -7.66 2.39
CA ALA A 17 4.42 -7.83 3.60
C ALA A 17 4.77 -9.32 3.82
N TRP A 18 3.81 -10.22 3.58
CA TRP A 18 4.02 -11.66 3.64
C TRP A 18 4.87 -12.26 2.49
N ALA A 19 5.33 -11.47 1.53
CA ALA A 19 6.04 -11.98 0.35
C ALA A 19 7.32 -12.75 0.67
N ASP A 20 7.97 -12.46 1.80
CA ASP A 20 9.16 -13.17 2.28
C ASP A 20 8.85 -14.25 3.34
N GLU A 21 7.57 -14.64 3.43
CA GLU A 21 6.99 -15.54 4.44
C GLU A 21 7.09 -15.01 5.88
N ARG A 22 7.31 -13.70 6.06
CA ARG A 22 7.37 -13.06 7.38
C ARG A 22 6.53 -11.80 7.40
N MET A 23 5.97 -11.51 8.56
CA MET A 23 5.40 -10.21 8.84
C MET A 23 5.84 -9.79 10.23
N SER A 24 6.50 -8.64 10.30
CA SER A 24 6.97 -8.08 11.56
C SER A 24 5.82 -7.44 12.34
N GLN A 25 5.92 -7.45 13.67
CA GLN A 25 4.92 -6.81 14.52
C GLN A 25 4.71 -5.32 14.16
N ARG A 26 5.81 -4.62 13.82
CA ARG A 26 5.77 -3.21 13.38
C ARG A 26 4.96 -3.00 12.11
N GLU A 27 5.04 -3.92 11.15
CA GLU A 27 4.30 -3.85 9.90
C GLU A 27 2.82 -4.13 10.13
N SER A 28 2.51 -5.14 10.96
CA SER A 28 1.12 -5.43 11.33
C SER A 28 0.46 -4.27 12.08
N GLU A 29 1.15 -3.65 13.03
CA GLU A 29 0.65 -2.50 13.77
C GLU A 29 0.53 -1.26 12.90
N GLY A 30 1.52 -1.03 12.02
CA GLY A 30 1.50 0.05 11.03
C GLY A 30 0.30 -0.07 10.08
N LEU A 31 0.06 -1.27 9.54
CA LEU A 31 -1.05 -1.53 8.62
C LEU A 31 -2.42 -1.43 9.31
N LEU A 32 -2.56 -1.96 10.52
CA LEU A 32 -3.80 -1.85 11.29
C LEU A 32 -4.11 -0.40 11.68
N ARG A 33 -3.09 0.37 12.03
CA ARG A 33 -3.23 1.80 12.26
C ARG A 33 -3.64 2.53 10.99
N ALA A 34 -3.00 2.24 9.86
CA ALA A 34 -3.34 2.78 8.56
C ALA A 34 -4.80 2.52 8.18
N ALA A 35 -5.28 1.28 8.38
CA ALA A 35 -6.65 0.89 8.12
C ALA A 35 -7.64 1.70 8.98
N ARG A 36 -7.35 1.87 10.27
CA ARG A 36 -8.16 2.70 11.17
C ARG A 36 -8.17 4.18 10.76
N GLU A 37 -7.02 4.73 10.39
CA GLU A 37 -6.90 6.12 9.92
C GLU A 37 -7.57 6.33 8.55
N GLY A 38 -7.61 5.30 7.71
CA GLY A 38 -8.37 5.24 6.46
C GLY A 38 -9.89 5.10 6.65
N GLY A 39 -10.36 4.95 7.90
CA GLY A 39 -11.77 4.87 8.23
C GLY A 39 -12.35 3.45 8.22
N LEU A 40 -11.53 2.40 8.12
CA LEU A 40 -12.00 1.01 8.26
C LEU A 40 -12.34 0.69 9.71
N ALA A 41 -13.50 0.07 9.90
CA ALA A 41 -13.99 -0.39 11.19
C ALA A 41 -14.82 -1.69 11.03
N GLY A 42 -15.11 -2.37 12.15
CA GLY A 42 -15.89 -3.60 12.17
C GLY A 42 -15.24 -4.73 11.35
N ASP A 43 -16.06 -5.48 10.61
CA ASP A 43 -15.64 -6.61 9.77
C ASP A 43 -14.48 -6.29 8.82
N ALA A 44 -14.44 -5.06 8.30
CA ALA A 44 -13.41 -4.67 7.35
C ALA A 44 -12.03 -4.54 8.01
N LEU A 45 -11.98 -4.03 9.25
CA LEU A 45 -10.75 -3.97 10.04
C LEU A 45 -10.32 -5.36 10.53
N GLU A 46 -11.28 -6.21 10.90
CA GLU A 46 -11.01 -7.60 11.28
C GLU A 46 -10.44 -8.42 10.12
N ALA A 47 -10.93 -8.19 8.89
CA ALA A 47 -10.38 -8.82 7.69
C ALA A 47 -8.90 -8.42 7.46
N VAL A 48 -8.57 -7.13 7.62
CA VAL A 48 -7.18 -6.65 7.55
C VAL A 48 -6.35 -7.27 8.67
N GLN A 49 -6.87 -7.35 9.89
CA GLN A 49 -6.17 -8.00 11.00
C GLN A 49 -5.88 -9.48 10.72
N ARG A 50 -6.84 -10.21 10.14
CA ARG A 50 -6.59 -11.59 9.73
C ARG A 50 -5.50 -11.68 8.67
N ALA A 51 -5.53 -10.79 7.67
CA ALA A 51 -4.47 -10.73 6.65
C ALA A 51 -3.08 -10.40 7.23
N THR A 52 -3.01 -9.75 8.40
CA THR A 52 -1.73 -9.52 9.09
C THR A 52 -1.21 -10.72 9.88
N VAL A 53 -2.05 -11.73 10.11
CA VAL A 53 -1.72 -12.94 10.90
C VAL A 53 -1.62 -14.18 10.01
N GLU A 54 -2.40 -14.21 8.94
CA GLU A 54 -2.44 -15.27 7.93
C GLU A 54 -2.09 -14.69 6.57
N ALA A 55 -1.11 -15.29 5.90
CA ALA A 55 -0.71 -14.89 4.55
C ALA A 55 -1.89 -15.04 3.59
N VAL A 56 -2.15 -13.99 2.82
CA VAL A 56 -3.16 -13.95 1.77
C VAL A 56 -2.46 -13.88 0.42
N SER A 57 -2.94 -14.65 -0.56
CA SER A 57 -2.42 -14.57 -1.93
C SER A 57 -3.01 -13.37 -2.66
N LEU A 58 -2.21 -12.69 -3.46
CA LEU A 58 -2.70 -11.63 -4.34
C LEU A 58 -3.74 -12.15 -5.35
N ASP A 59 -3.66 -13.42 -5.74
CA ASP A 59 -4.63 -14.06 -6.65
C ASP A 59 -6.03 -14.25 -6.05
N ASP A 60 -6.15 -14.25 -4.72
CA ASP A 60 -7.43 -14.34 -4.00
C ASP A 60 -8.12 -12.97 -3.87
N LEU A 61 -7.45 -11.88 -4.28
CA LEU A 61 -7.96 -10.52 -4.13
C LEU A 61 -8.60 -10.00 -5.42
N ASP A 62 -9.78 -9.40 -5.28
CA ASP A 62 -10.43 -8.68 -6.37
C ASP A 62 -9.90 -7.24 -6.50
N LEU A 63 -8.66 -7.13 -6.99
CA LEU A 63 -8.00 -5.83 -7.25
C LEU A 63 -8.56 -5.13 -8.51
N GLY A 64 -9.28 -5.86 -9.35
CA GLY A 64 -9.89 -5.35 -10.58
C GLY A 64 -11.03 -4.36 -10.31
N SER A 65 -11.73 -4.51 -9.20
CA SER A 65 -12.82 -3.63 -8.78
C SER A 65 -12.36 -2.26 -8.24
N MET A 66 -11.06 -2.06 -8.01
CA MET A 66 -10.51 -0.80 -7.52
C MET A 66 -10.55 0.31 -8.57
N THR A 67 -10.81 1.53 -8.11
CA THR A 67 -10.67 2.73 -8.94
C THR A 67 -9.21 2.97 -9.37
N PRO A 68 -8.95 3.71 -10.47
CA PRO A 68 -7.60 4.07 -10.87
C PRO A 68 -6.78 4.74 -9.76
N TRP A 69 -7.45 5.54 -8.93
CA TRP A 69 -6.86 6.17 -7.76
C TRP A 69 -6.45 5.15 -6.69
N GLU A 70 -7.36 4.25 -6.28
CA GLU A 70 -7.06 3.19 -5.32
C GLU A 70 -5.92 2.30 -5.79
N ARG A 71 -5.87 1.97 -7.10
CA ARG A 71 -4.78 1.19 -7.69
C ARG A 71 -3.43 1.89 -7.54
N GLY A 72 -3.35 3.16 -7.94
CA GLY A 72 -2.12 3.94 -7.78
C GLY A 72 -1.69 4.09 -6.33
N LEU A 73 -2.66 4.30 -5.42
CA LEU A 73 -2.41 4.46 -4.00
C LEU A 73 -1.96 3.15 -3.35
N THR A 74 -2.61 2.04 -3.66
CA THR A 74 -2.23 0.69 -3.17
C THR A 74 -0.81 0.35 -3.60
N TYR A 75 -0.46 0.60 -4.85
CA TYR A 75 0.90 0.36 -5.34
C TYR A 75 1.94 1.28 -4.66
N ALA A 76 1.64 2.58 -4.51
CA ALA A 76 2.52 3.52 -3.82
C ALA A 76 2.75 3.12 -2.35
N LEU A 77 1.69 2.70 -1.66
CA LEU A 77 1.76 2.22 -0.28
C LEU A 77 2.62 0.96 -0.16
N ALA A 78 2.45 0.00 -1.08
CA ALA A 78 3.26 -1.20 -1.10
C ALA A 78 4.75 -0.85 -1.26
N CYS A 79 5.08 0.03 -2.22
CA CYS A 79 6.44 0.50 -2.43
C CYS A 79 7.03 1.20 -1.20
N TRP A 80 6.21 1.92 -0.44
CA TRP A 80 6.64 2.60 0.77
C TRP A 80 6.87 1.63 1.92
N LEU A 81 5.95 0.68 2.14
CA LEU A 81 6.05 -0.34 3.19
C LEU A 81 7.34 -1.15 3.05
N SER A 82 7.59 -1.72 1.86
CA SER A 82 8.82 -2.49 1.55
C SER A 82 10.11 -1.70 1.74
N ARG A 83 10.03 -0.36 1.85
CA ARG A 83 11.17 0.51 2.05
C ARG A 83 11.35 0.93 3.51
N VAL A 84 10.26 1.07 4.26
CA VAL A 84 10.31 1.40 5.70
C VAL A 84 10.96 0.27 6.48
N ASP A 85 10.80 -0.99 6.05
CA ASP A 85 11.53 -2.11 6.64
C ASP A 85 13.04 -2.11 6.29
N GLY A 86 13.45 -1.26 5.35
CA GLY A 86 14.86 -1.01 4.99
C GLY A 86 15.49 -2.11 4.14
N HIS A 87 14.77 -3.20 3.91
CA HIS A 87 15.18 -4.35 3.11
C HIS A 87 14.06 -4.62 2.11
N THR A 88 14.24 -4.23 0.84
CA THR A 88 13.44 -4.82 -0.24
C THR A 88 14.24 -5.98 -0.79
N ASN A 89 13.82 -7.20 -0.48
CA ASN A 89 14.46 -8.42 -1.01
C ASN A 89 13.95 -8.72 -2.44
N ALA A 90 14.48 -9.77 -3.07
CA ALA A 90 14.10 -10.13 -4.42
C ALA A 90 12.64 -10.60 -4.55
N GLU A 91 12.10 -11.22 -3.49
CA GLU A 91 10.75 -11.79 -3.44
C GLU A 91 9.68 -10.70 -3.28
N GLU A 92 9.96 -9.68 -2.45
CA GLU A 92 9.14 -8.48 -2.36
C GLU A 92 9.18 -7.67 -3.67
N ALA A 93 10.34 -7.56 -4.31
CA ALA A 93 10.45 -6.88 -5.60
C ALA A 93 9.62 -7.59 -6.69
N GLU A 94 9.62 -8.93 -6.70
CA GLU A 94 8.77 -9.73 -7.60
C GLU A 94 7.28 -9.55 -7.27
N SER A 95 6.93 -9.54 -5.98
CA SER A 95 5.56 -9.34 -5.51
C SER A 95 5.02 -7.94 -5.83
N LEU A 96 5.87 -6.91 -5.73
CA LEU A 96 5.55 -5.55 -6.17
C LEU A 96 5.32 -5.48 -7.69
N GLN A 97 6.14 -6.16 -8.49
CA GLN A 97 5.91 -6.24 -9.95
C GLN A 97 4.56 -6.89 -10.25
N ARG A 98 4.27 -8.04 -9.64
CA ARG A 98 2.99 -8.74 -9.79
C ARG A 98 1.81 -7.88 -9.36
N LEU A 99 1.91 -7.17 -8.23
CA LEU A 99 0.88 -6.24 -7.80
C LEU A 99 0.65 -5.13 -8.83
N GLY A 100 1.72 -4.57 -9.40
CA GLY A 100 1.61 -3.59 -10.47
C GLY A 100 0.90 -4.12 -11.72
N ASP A 101 1.10 -5.40 -12.05
CA ASP A 101 0.43 -6.08 -13.16
C ASP A 101 -1.06 -6.32 -12.86
N LEU A 102 -1.39 -6.81 -11.66
CA LEU A 102 -2.78 -7.04 -11.23
C LEU A 102 -3.60 -5.74 -11.15
N LEU A 103 -2.95 -4.64 -10.78
CA LEU A 103 -3.57 -3.31 -10.73
C LEU A 103 -3.68 -2.64 -12.11
N ASP A 104 -3.21 -3.29 -13.18
CA ASP A 104 -3.20 -2.76 -14.55
C ASP A 104 -2.50 -1.38 -14.64
N LEU A 105 -1.43 -1.20 -13.86
CA LEU A 105 -0.65 0.03 -13.86
C LEU A 105 0.44 -0.05 -14.92
N ASN A 106 0.45 0.90 -15.86
CA ASN A 106 1.55 1.04 -16.81
C ASN A 106 2.85 1.52 -16.12
N GLU A 107 3.99 1.38 -16.81
CA GLU A 107 5.31 1.73 -16.28
C GLU A 107 5.39 3.17 -15.76
N GLN A 108 4.77 4.12 -16.46
CA GLN A 108 4.74 5.54 -16.04
C GLN A 108 4.00 5.73 -14.71
N LYS A 109 2.83 5.08 -14.54
CA LYS A 109 2.04 5.13 -13.31
C LYS A 109 2.80 4.44 -12.16
N ARG A 110 3.42 3.29 -12.42
CA ARG A 110 4.27 2.60 -11.42
C ARG A 110 5.44 3.48 -10.98
N ALA A 111 6.16 4.08 -11.92
CA ALA A 111 7.29 4.96 -11.63
C ALA A 111 6.88 6.21 -10.84
N ALA A 112 5.74 6.82 -11.17
CA ALA A 112 5.23 7.98 -10.46
C ALA A 112 4.75 7.64 -9.04
N ALA A 113 4.05 6.52 -8.87
CA ALA A 113 3.63 6.00 -7.57
C ALA A 113 4.84 5.65 -6.69
N TYR A 114 5.86 4.99 -7.27
CA TYR A 114 7.13 4.72 -6.60
C TYR A 114 7.86 6.02 -6.22
N SER A 115 7.86 7.02 -7.10
CA SER A 115 8.48 8.33 -6.80
C SER A 115 7.75 9.06 -5.67
N ALA A 116 6.42 8.98 -5.59
CA ALA A 116 5.65 9.56 -4.48
C ALA A 116 5.99 8.87 -3.15
N ALA A 117 6.05 7.53 -3.15
CA ALA A 117 6.48 6.74 -1.99
C ALA A 117 7.91 7.10 -1.56
N PHE A 118 8.82 7.27 -2.51
CA PHE A 118 10.21 7.67 -2.27
C PHE A 118 10.33 9.05 -1.61
N ASP A 119 9.61 10.04 -2.13
CA ASP A 119 9.66 11.41 -1.60
C ASP A 119 9.24 11.43 -0.12
N ILE A 120 8.20 10.67 0.26
CA ILE A 120 7.77 10.56 1.66
C ILE A 120 8.79 9.82 2.51
N ALA A 121 9.34 8.70 2.03
CA ALA A 121 10.36 7.96 2.76
C ALA A 121 11.62 8.80 3.04
N CYS A 122 11.91 9.78 2.19
CA CYS A 122 13.01 10.74 2.35
C CYS A 122 12.71 11.92 3.28
N LEU A 123 11.45 12.15 3.67
CA LEU A 123 11.09 13.20 4.64
C LEU A 123 11.60 12.84 6.05
N PRO A 124 11.92 13.84 6.89
CA PRO A 124 12.36 13.60 8.26
C PRO A 124 11.26 12.87 9.06
N GLY A 125 11.49 11.59 9.37
CA GLY A 125 10.52 10.72 10.05
C GLY A 125 9.77 9.74 9.13
N GLY A 126 9.81 9.91 7.81
CA GLY A 126 9.12 9.05 6.85
C GLY A 126 9.68 7.63 6.70
N ASN A 127 10.82 7.35 7.34
CA ASN A 127 11.45 6.04 7.44
C ASN A 127 11.16 5.32 8.78
N ARG A 128 10.27 5.88 9.62
CA ARG A 128 9.89 5.27 10.90
C ARG A 128 8.49 4.69 10.78
N PRO A 129 8.29 3.40 11.08
CA PRO A 129 6.96 2.79 11.04
C PRO A 129 5.97 3.46 12.02
N ASP A 130 6.45 4.07 13.11
CA ASP A 130 5.59 4.85 14.02
C ASP A 130 5.00 6.14 13.39
N THR A 131 5.54 6.56 12.25
CA THR A 131 5.31 7.88 11.63
C THR A 131 4.72 7.77 10.24
N TYR A 132 4.15 6.62 9.84
CA TYR A 132 3.49 6.48 8.53
C TYR A 132 2.46 7.60 8.32
N ASP A 133 2.91 8.70 7.71
CA ASP A 133 2.11 9.84 7.31
C ASP A 133 1.42 9.53 5.98
N PHE A 134 0.44 8.62 6.05
CA PHE A 134 -0.38 8.21 4.92
C PHE A 134 -1.04 9.40 4.24
N LYS A 135 -1.40 10.42 5.02
CA LYS A 135 -1.98 11.65 4.51
C LYS A 135 -0.99 12.41 3.62
N ALA A 136 0.28 12.52 4.03
CA ALA A 136 1.32 13.12 3.20
C ALA A 136 1.54 12.33 1.90
N LEU A 137 1.59 10.99 1.96
CA LEU A 137 1.73 10.16 0.76
C LEU A 137 0.62 10.39 -0.26
N ILE A 138 -0.62 10.47 0.22
CA ILE A 138 -1.80 10.67 -0.63
C ILE A 138 -1.78 12.04 -1.29
N GLN A 139 -1.39 13.07 -0.53
CA GLN A 139 -1.22 14.40 -1.07
C GLN A 139 -0.15 14.41 -2.17
N HIS A 140 1.04 13.87 -1.91
CA HIS A 140 2.13 13.80 -2.88
C HIS A 140 1.79 12.94 -4.09
N LEU A 141 1.08 11.83 -3.90
CA LEU A 141 0.61 10.98 -4.99
C LEU A 141 -0.39 11.73 -5.87
N GLY A 142 -1.31 12.50 -5.27
CA GLY A 142 -2.26 13.32 -6.01
C GLY A 142 -1.58 14.42 -6.83
N GLU A 143 -0.50 14.99 -6.30
CA GLU A 143 0.33 15.99 -7.01
C GLU A 143 1.11 15.36 -8.18
N LYS A 144 1.64 14.14 -8.02
CA LYS A 144 2.40 13.44 -9.08
C LYS A 144 1.54 12.74 -10.11
N LEU A 145 0.36 12.28 -9.71
CA LEU A 145 -0.58 11.53 -10.54
C LEU A 145 -1.96 12.21 -10.56
N PRO A 146 -2.05 13.48 -11.02
CA PRO A 146 -3.33 14.18 -11.11
C PRO A 146 -4.27 13.55 -12.14
N SER A 147 -3.75 12.73 -13.06
CA SER A 147 -4.55 11.93 -14.00
C SER A 147 -5.36 10.83 -13.29
N LEU A 148 -4.85 10.23 -12.22
CA LEU A 148 -5.59 9.21 -11.46
C LEU A 148 -6.73 9.81 -10.62
N LEU A 149 -6.66 11.10 -10.29
CA LEU A 149 -7.73 11.83 -9.60
C LEU A 149 -8.86 12.29 -10.55
N ARG A 150 -8.62 12.30 -11.87
CA ARG A 150 -9.52 12.88 -12.86
C ARG A 150 -10.32 11.86 -13.67
N ASP A 151 -9.93 10.58 -13.64
CA ASP A 151 -10.73 9.48 -14.19
C ASP A 151 -11.80 9.09 -13.15
N ASN A 152 -12.91 9.83 -13.15
CA ASN A 152 -14.15 9.50 -12.46
C ASN A 152 -15.31 9.60 -13.45
#